data_AF-A0A7J6XCR2-F1
#
_entry.id   AF-A0A7J6XCR2-F1
#
_cell.length_a   1.000
_cell.length_b   1.000
_cell.length_c   1.000
_cell.angle_alpha   90.00
_cell.angle_beta   90.00
_cell.angle_gamma   90.00
#
_symmetry.space_group_name_H-M   'P 1'
#
loop_
_entity.id
_entity.type
_entity.pdbx_description
1 polymer ?
#
loop_
_entity_poly.entity_id
_entity_poly.type
_entity_poly.pdbx_seq_one_letter_code
_entity_poly.pdbx_strand_id
1 'polypeptide(L)'
;NDSKYDVKIGLPALEVPLAFPQATPASTFPPCASDYYQFDDLLTSEEQNLRRRVRAIMEKEIAPIMSEYWEKAEFPFHVIPKLADLRVAGGTIKGYGSPGLSVTGSAI
;
A
#
# COMPACT_ATOMS: atom_id res chain seq x y z
N ASN A 1 -2.95 27.31 -43.85
CA ASN A 1 -3.24 28.09 -42.63
C ASN A 1 -3.63 27.10 -41.53
N ASP A 2 -2.75 26.15 -41.21
CA ASP A 2 -3.07 24.93 -40.43
C ASP A 2 -2.07 24.64 -39.28
N SER A 3 -1.39 25.66 -38.74
CA SER A 3 -0.42 25.47 -37.65
C SER A 3 -1.03 25.57 -36.24
N LYS A 4 -2.36 25.51 -36.09
CA LYS A 4 -3.00 25.89 -34.82
C LYS A 4 -2.99 24.80 -33.73
N TYR A 5 -2.68 23.55 -34.06
CA TYR A 5 -2.64 22.46 -33.08
C TYR A 5 -1.48 21.51 -33.37
N ASP A 6 -0.31 21.84 -32.82
CA ASP A 6 0.83 20.92 -32.78
C ASP A 6 0.51 19.82 -31.76
N VAL A 7 -0.09 18.73 -32.22
CA VAL A 7 -0.49 17.60 -31.37
C VAL A 7 0.78 16.86 -30.96
N LYS A 8 1.17 17.01 -29.69
CA LYS A 8 2.40 16.41 -29.14
C LYS A 8 2.22 14.93 -28.82
N ILE A 9 2.08 14.10 -29.85
CA ILE A 9 1.99 12.64 -29.74
C ILE A 9 3.39 12.07 -29.46
N GLY A 10 3.50 11.13 -28.51
CA GLY A 10 4.75 10.40 -28.21
C GLY A 10 5.63 11.03 -27.12
N LEU A 11 5.16 12.08 -26.45
CA LEU A 11 5.80 12.60 -25.23
C LEU A 11 5.46 11.74 -24.00
N PRO A 12 6.32 11.72 -22.97
CA PRO A 12 6.00 11.08 -21.70
C PRO A 12 4.77 11.73 -21.04
N ALA A 13 4.14 10.98 -20.15
CA ALA A 13 3.07 11.51 -19.31
C ALA A 13 3.56 12.70 -18.48
N LEU A 14 2.65 13.65 -18.22
CA LEU A 14 2.95 14.80 -17.38
C LEU A 14 3.06 14.35 -15.91
N GLU A 15 4.03 14.91 -15.19
CA GLU A 15 4.18 14.70 -13.74
C GLU A 15 2.89 15.05 -12.99
N VAL A 16 2.48 14.22 -12.04
CA VAL A 16 1.21 14.39 -11.31
C VAL A 16 1.08 15.77 -10.65
N PRO A 17 2.11 16.33 -9.97
CA PRO A 17 1.99 17.66 -9.37
C PRO A 17 1.77 18.79 -10.38
N LEU A 18 2.17 18.61 -11.64
CA LEU A 18 1.92 19.58 -12.72
C LEU A 18 0.53 19.38 -13.33
N ALA A 19 0.09 18.13 -13.47
CA ALA A 19 -1.19 17.78 -14.06
C ALA A 19 -2.38 18.09 -13.13
N PHE A 20 -2.23 17.85 -11.83
CA PHE A 20 -3.30 17.94 -10.84
C PHE A 20 -2.77 18.46 -9.50
N PRO A 21 -2.37 19.75 -9.42
CA PRO A 21 -1.68 20.32 -8.26
C PRO A 21 -2.51 20.37 -6.97
N GLN A 22 -3.83 20.23 -7.06
CA GLN A 22 -4.76 20.40 -5.95
C GLN A 22 -4.93 19.15 -5.06
N ALA A 23 -4.44 17.99 -5.48
CA ALA A 23 -4.58 16.76 -4.70
C ALA A 23 -3.29 15.97 -4.60
N THR A 24 -3.23 15.19 -3.53
CA THR A 24 -2.10 14.30 -3.24
C THR A 24 -2.36 12.93 -3.87
N PRO A 25 -1.42 12.39 -4.67
CA PRO A 25 -1.54 11.03 -5.20
C PRO A 25 -1.41 9.99 -4.07
N ALA A 26 -1.92 8.79 -4.32
CA ALA A 26 -1.84 7.68 -3.36
C ALA A 26 -0.39 7.20 -3.06
N SER A 27 0.60 7.62 -3.86
CA SER A 27 2.03 7.40 -3.55
C SER A 27 2.47 8.07 -2.25
N THR A 28 1.78 9.13 -1.85
CA THR A 28 1.77 9.65 -0.47
C THR A 28 0.44 9.25 0.16
N PHE A 29 0.40 8.07 0.77
CA PHE A 29 -0.84 7.45 1.23
C PHE A 29 -1.54 8.30 2.31
N PRO A 30 -2.88 8.45 2.26
CA PRO A 30 -3.60 9.31 3.20
C PRO A 30 -3.65 8.71 4.62
N PRO A 31 -3.77 9.54 5.66
CA PRO A 31 -3.99 9.05 7.02
C PRO A 31 -5.31 8.29 7.13
N CYS A 32 -5.39 7.35 8.07
CA CYS A 32 -6.62 6.60 8.32
C CYS A 32 -7.66 7.46 9.03
N ALA A 33 -8.55 8.07 8.26
CA ALA A 33 -9.74 8.76 8.76
C ALA A 33 -10.99 7.86 8.78
N SER A 34 -10.89 6.63 8.28
CA SER A 34 -12.01 5.69 8.16
C SER A 34 -12.39 4.98 9.46
N ASP A 35 -11.52 5.02 10.47
CA ASP A 35 -11.71 4.37 11.77
C ASP A 35 -12.59 5.22 12.70
N TYR A 36 -13.85 5.41 12.29
CA TYR A 36 -14.78 6.34 12.93
C TYR A 36 -15.34 5.84 14.27
N TYR A 37 -15.39 4.53 14.46
CA TYR A 37 -15.92 3.87 15.67
C TYR A 37 -14.82 3.33 16.59
N GLN A 38 -13.58 3.79 16.42
CA GLN A 38 -12.45 3.41 17.29
C GLN A 38 -12.29 1.89 17.36
N PHE A 39 -12.25 1.22 16.21
CA PHE A 39 -12.13 -0.24 16.14
C PHE A 39 -10.87 -0.78 16.82
N ASP A 40 -9.84 0.05 17.01
CA ASP A 40 -8.67 -0.30 17.82
C ASP A 40 -9.04 -0.73 19.25
N ASP A 41 -10.11 -0.21 19.85
CA ASP A 41 -10.56 -0.58 21.19
C ASP A 41 -11.07 -2.03 21.27
N LEU A 42 -11.42 -2.63 20.13
CA LEU A 42 -11.84 -4.03 20.03
C LEU A 42 -10.67 -4.99 19.82
N LEU A 43 -9.46 -4.46 19.63
CA LEU A 43 -8.26 -5.24 19.34
C LEU A 43 -7.38 -5.37 20.59
N THR A 44 -6.75 -6.53 20.72
CA THR A 44 -5.67 -6.71 21.69
C THR A 44 -4.46 -5.82 21.32
N SER A 45 -3.58 -5.56 22.28
CA SER A 45 -2.38 -4.75 22.02
C SER A 45 -1.47 -5.36 20.96
N GLU A 46 -1.42 -6.69 20.86
CA GLU A 46 -0.66 -7.41 19.82
C GLU A 46 -1.26 -7.17 18.43
N GLU A 47 -2.58 -7.28 18.30
CA GLU A 47 -3.33 -7.01 17.07
C GLU A 47 -3.20 -5.57 16.61
N GLN A 48 -3.34 -4.60 17.53
CA GLN A 48 -3.11 -3.18 17.20
C GLN A 48 -1.68 -2.93 16.70
N ASN A 49 -0.68 -3.57 17.32
CA ASN A 49 0.71 -3.46 16.90
C ASN A 49 0.94 -4.08 15.52
N LEU A 50 0.34 -5.23 15.24
CA LEU A 50 0.38 -5.86 13.93
C LEU A 50 -0.23 -4.95 12.87
N ARG A 51 -1.43 -4.41 13.12
CA ARG A 51 -2.12 -3.45 12.23
C ARG A 51 -1.24 -2.25 11.88
N ARG A 52 -0.65 -1.63 12.88
CA ARG A 52 0.25 -0.47 12.69
C ARG A 52 1.48 -0.83 11.86
N ARG A 53 2.10 -1.99 12.11
CA ARG A 53 3.28 -2.46 11.36
C ARG A 53 2.95 -2.76 9.90
N VAL A 54 1.86 -3.49 9.65
CA VAL A 54 1.41 -3.80 8.28
C VAL A 54 1.14 -2.51 7.53
N ARG A 55 0.34 -1.60 8.10
CA ARG A 55 0.06 -0.27 7.52
C ARG A 55 1.34 0.48 7.17
N ALA A 56 2.28 0.59 8.11
CA ALA A 56 3.51 1.35 7.90
C ALA A 56 4.36 0.79 6.73
N ILE A 57 4.42 -0.53 6.55
CA ILE A 57 5.15 -1.13 5.43
C ILE A 57 4.39 -0.92 4.11
N MET A 58 3.07 -1.08 4.09
CA MET A 58 2.28 -0.87 2.87
C MET A 58 2.34 0.58 2.39
N GLU A 59 2.21 1.56 3.31
CA GLU A 59 2.28 2.98 2.97
C GLU A 59 3.67 3.40 2.50
N LYS A 60 4.73 2.84 3.11
CA LYS A 60 6.10 3.25 2.80
C LYS A 60 6.71 2.53 1.59
N GLU A 61 6.51 1.22 1.49
CA GLU A 61 7.22 0.38 0.51
C GLU A 61 6.35 0.06 -0.72
N ILE A 62 5.02 0.01 -0.57
CA ILE A 62 4.10 -0.41 -1.64
C ILE A 62 3.42 0.78 -2.32
N ALA A 63 2.87 1.73 -1.55
CA ALA A 63 2.12 2.85 -2.10
C ALA A 63 2.88 3.66 -3.18
N PRO A 64 4.20 3.92 -3.06
CA PRO A 64 4.95 4.64 -4.08
C PRO A 64 5.11 3.91 -5.42
N ILE A 65 5.07 2.58 -5.43
CA ILE A 65 5.35 1.75 -6.62
C ILE A 65 4.11 1.08 -7.21
N MET A 66 3.01 1.00 -6.46
CA MET A 66 1.86 0.16 -6.81
C MET A 66 1.24 0.53 -8.16
N SER A 67 1.16 1.82 -8.50
CA SER A 67 0.52 2.26 -9.75
C SER A 67 1.26 1.76 -10.99
N GLU A 68 2.59 1.77 -10.97
CA GLU A 68 3.41 1.30 -12.10
C GLU A 68 3.27 -0.22 -12.29
N TYR A 69 3.40 -0.99 -11.20
CA TYR A 69 3.30 -2.45 -11.27
C TYR A 69 1.89 -2.92 -11.61
N TRP A 70 0.87 -2.23 -11.10
CA TRP A 70 -0.52 -2.53 -11.42
C TRP A 70 -0.82 -2.30 -12.91
N GLU A 71 -0.39 -1.17 -13.46
CA GLU A 71 -0.58 -0.83 -14.88
C GLU A 71 0.13 -1.83 -15.81
N LYS A 72 1.33 -2.27 -15.45
CA LYS A 72 2.11 -3.24 -16.24
C LYS A 72 1.67 -4.69 -16.07
N ALA A 73 0.77 -4.97 -15.12
CA ALA A 73 0.43 -6.34 -14.68
C ALA A 73 1.68 -7.16 -14.27
N GLU A 74 2.65 -6.51 -13.62
CA GLU A 74 3.89 -7.12 -13.14
C GLU A 74 3.88 -7.33 -11.63
N PHE A 75 4.68 -8.28 -11.14
CA PHE A 75 4.84 -8.52 -9.70
C PHE A 75 6.12 -7.86 -9.15
N PRO A 76 6.05 -7.05 -8.07
CA PRO A 76 7.22 -6.39 -7.50
C PRO A 76 8.04 -7.33 -6.59
N PHE A 77 8.78 -8.28 -7.17
CA PHE A 77 9.53 -9.31 -6.40
C PHE A 77 10.44 -8.78 -5.29
N HIS A 78 10.97 -7.56 -5.44
CA HIS A 78 11.85 -6.94 -4.45
C HIS A 78 11.15 -6.63 -3.11
N VAL A 79 9.81 -6.62 -3.05
CA VAL A 79 9.06 -6.36 -1.81
C VAL A 79 8.88 -7.61 -0.93
N ILE A 80 9.11 -8.81 -1.48
CA ILE A 80 8.91 -10.09 -0.76
C ILE A 80 9.64 -10.11 0.60
N PRO A 81 10.92 -9.71 0.72
CA PRO A 81 11.60 -9.71 2.01
C PRO A 81 10.92 -8.79 3.04
N LYS A 82 10.45 -7.61 2.62
CA LYS A 82 9.74 -6.67 3.50
C LYS A 82 8.43 -7.25 4.00
N LEU A 83 7.70 -7.95 3.15
CA LEU A 83 6.47 -8.65 3.53
C LEU A 83 6.74 -9.86 4.43
N ALA A 84 7.85 -10.57 4.22
CA ALA A 84 8.27 -11.68 5.08
C ALA A 84 8.58 -11.20 6.51
N ASP A 85 9.24 -10.05 6.65
CA ASP A 85 9.56 -9.43 7.94
C ASP A 85 8.31 -9.07 8.77
N LEU A 86 7.14 -8.87 8.13
CA LEU A 86 5.88 -8.68 8.84
C LEU A 86 5.43 -9.92 9.62
N ARG A 87 5.89 -11.11 9.22
CA ARG A 87 5.45 -12.40 9.77
C ARG A 87 3.92 -12.55 9.74
N VAL A 88 3.29 -12.18 8.63
CA VAL A 88 1.84 -12.39 8.40
C VAL A 88 1.54 -13.67 7.63
N ALA A 89 2.49 -14.12 6.79
CA ALA A 89 2.35 -15.36 6.04
C ALA A 89 2.29 -16.57 6.99
N GLY A 90 1.28 -17.42 6.80
CA GLY A 90 0.98 -18.56 7.69
C GLY A 90 -0.11 -18.26 8.73
N GLY A 91 -0.55 -17.01 8.88
CA GLY A 91 -1.76 -16.64 9.62
C GLY A 91 -1.87 -17.30 10.99
N THR A 92 -2.92 -18.10 11.18
CA THR A 92 -3.23 -18.76 12.45
C THR A 92 -2.50 -20.09 12.70
N ILE A 93 -1.67 -20.54 11.75
CA ILE A 93 -0.95 -21.83 11.85
C ILE A 93 0.07 -21.76 12.99
N LYS A 94 -0.02 -22.71 13.92
CA LYS A 94 0.91 -22.84 15.05
C LYS A 94 2.04 -23.81 14.73
N GLY A 95 3.27 -23.44 15.09
CA GLY A 95 4.47 -24.24 14.83
C GLY A 95 5.06 -24.02 13.42
N TYR A 96 5.98 -24.89 13.01
CA TYR A 96 6.57 -24.92 11.65
C TYR A 96 7.19 -23.59 11.16
N GLY A 97 7.57 -22.70 12.07
CA GLY A 97 8.09 -21.36 11.74
C GLY A 97 7.01 -20.31 11.40
N SER A 98 5.73 -20.69 11.41
CA SER A 98 4.58 -19.80 11.19
C SER A 98 4.33 -18.85 12.37
N PRO A 99 3.60 -17.75 12.17
CA PRO A 99 3.41 -16.73 13.21
C PRO A 99 2.41 -17.11 14.29
N GLY A 100 1.47 -18.03 14.04
CA GLY A 100 0.51 -18.48 15.06
C GLY A 100 -0.42 -17.38 15.57
N LEU A 101 -0.81 -16.46 14.68
CA LEU A 101 -1.67 -15.30 15.02
C LEU A 101 -3.04 -15.75 15.54
N SER A 102 -3.70 -14.86 16.28
CA SER A 102 -5.14 -14.99 16.54
C SER A 102 -5.93 -14.96 15.23
N VAL A 103 -7.18 -15.44 15.26
CA VAL A 103 -8.07 -15.36 14.09
C VAL A 103 -8.28 -13.91 13.65
N THR A 104 -8.51 -13.00 14.61
CA THR A 104 -8.63 -11.57 14.35
C THR A 104 -7.32 -10.99 13.82
N GLY A 105 -6.18 -11.31 14.42
CA GLY A 105 -4.86 -10.83 13.98
C GLY A 105 -4.48 -11.30 12.58
N SER A 106 -4.93 -12.49 12.16
CA SER A 106 -4.73 -12.96 10.78
C SER A 106 -5.63 -12.27 9.76
N ALA A 107 -6.65 -11.52 10.20
CA ALA A 107 -7.57 -10.76 9.35
C ALA A 107 -7.24 -9.26 9.29
N ILE A 108 -6.20 -8.84 10.00
CA ILE A 108 -5.64 -7.48 9.98
C ILE A 108 -4.81 -7.28 8.71
#